data_AF-A0A7J6X486-F1
#
_entry.id   AF-A0A7J6X486-F1
#
_cell.length_a   1.000
_cell.length_b   1.000
_cell.length_c   1.000
_cell.angle_alpha   90.00
_cell.angle_beta   90.00
_cell.angle_gamma   90.00
#
_symmetry.space_group_name_H-M   'P 1'
#
loop_
_entity.id
_entity.type
_entity.pdbx_description
1 polymer ?
#
loop_
_entity_poly.entity_id
_entity_poly.type
_entity_poly.pdbx_seq_one_letter_code
_entity_poly.pdbx_strand_id
1 'polypeptide(L)'
;MQAAISLSAISSPSTIINNKSISKNSLNFHFCGLRTEALRFSNSSSNRIDLSNQQQRRKGKQQLVLCSTSSNSNGSTPTSKGFDYDLVIIGAGVGGHGAALHAVEKGLKTAIIEGDVVGGTCVNRGCVPSKALLAVSGRMREYQNDHHLKALGLQVSAAGYDRQGVADHANNLASKIRSSLTNSMKAIGVDILTGVGTVLGPQKVKYGKVGFSENVITAKNIIIATGSVPFVPKGIEVDGKTVITSDHALKLEFVPDWIAIVGSGYIGLEFSDVYTALGSEVTFVEALDQLMPGFDPEIGKLAQRILINPRKIDYHTGVFASKITPAKDGKPVSIELIDAKTKELKDTLEVDAALIATGRAPFTKGLGLENINVETQRGFIPVTERMQVVDKDGNLVPNLYCIGDANGKMMLAHAASAQGIS
;
A
#
# COMPACT_ATOMS: atom_id res chain seq x y z
N MET A 1 -10.07 79.56 5.61
CA MET A 1 -10.67 80.20 6.82
C MET A 1 -10.95 79.07 7.81
N GLN A 2 -10.39 79.05 9.02
CA GLN A 2 -10.72 79.89 10.20
C GLN A 2 -12.17 79.70 10.66
N ALA A 3 -12.52 79.52 11.94
CA ALA A 3 -11.77 79.29 13.20
C ALA A 3 -12.77 78.68 14.22
N ALA A 4 -12.46 77.66 15.03
CA ALA A 4 -11.70 77.66 16.30
C ALA A 4 -12.30 78.50 17.46
N ILE A 5 -13.20 77.87 18.24
CA ILE A 5 -13.80 78.28 19.54
C ILE A 5 -14.10 76.95 20.29
N SER A 6 -13.75 76.62 21.55
CA SER A 6 -13.36 77.31 22.82
C SER A 6 -14.54 77.69 23.75
N LEU A 7 -14.47 77.65 25.10
CA LEU A 7 -13.45 77.14 26.04
C LEU A 7 -14.11 76.90 27.44
N SER A 8 -13.81 75.81 28.17
CA SER A 8 -13.64 75.84 29.65
C SER A 8 -13.29 74.46 30.26
N ALA A 9 -12.67 74.48 31.45
CA ALA A 9 -12.32 73.31 32.25
C ALA A 9 -12.51 73.61 33.76
N ILE A 10 -12.73 72.57 34.56
CA ILE A 10 -12.68 72.61 36.04
C ILE A 10 -11.76 71.47 36.52
N SER A 11 -11.11 71.66 37.67
CA SER A 11 -9.85 71.01 38.05
C SER A 11 -9.97 69.73 38.88
N SER A 12 -8.88 68.95 38.86
CA SER A 12 -8.57 67.77 39.67
C SER A 12 -8.55 68.03 41.20
N PRO A 13 -8.43 66.99 42.04
CA PRO A 13 -7.10 66.41 42.32
C PRO A 13 -6.99 64.89 42.11
N SER A 14 -5.76 64.40 42.11
CA SER A 14 -5.37 63.04 41.73
C SER A 14 -4.94 62.18 42.92
N THR A 15 -5.05 60.85 42.78
CA THR A 15 -4.06 59.93 43.37
C THR A 15 -3.77 58.79 42.39
N ILE A 16 -2.48 58.45 42.28
CA ILE A 16 -1.86 57.61 41.25
C ILE A 16 -2.07 56.11 41.54
N ILE A 17 -2.26 55.31 40.49
CA ILE A 17 -1.58 54.02 40.26
C ILE A 17 -1.53 53.75 38.75
N ASN A 18 -0.54 52.98 38.30
CA ASN A 18 -0.06 52.99 36.92
C ASN A 18 -0.73 51.97 35.98
N ASN A 19 -0.84 52.36 34.71
CA ASN A 19 -0.53 51.59 33.47
C ASN A 19 -0.37 50.04 33.58
N LYS A 20 -0.86 49.23 32.63
CA LYS A 20 -0.83 49.46 31.16
C LYS A 20 -1.86 48.60 30.39
N SER A 21 -1.97 48.84 29.09
CA SER A 21 -2.94 48.22 28.15
C SER A 21 -2.77 46.71 27.94
N ILE A 22 -3.89 45.97 27.92
CA ILE A 22 -3.98 44.59 27.44
C ILE A 22 -4.04 44.58 25.91
N SER A 23 -3.10 43.90 25.24
CA SER A 23 -3.22 43.55 23.82
C SER A 23 -3.90 42.18 23.65
N LYS A 24 -4.62 41.99 22.55
CA LYS A 24 -5.28 40.71 22.25
C LYS A 24 -4.26 39.72 21.69
N ASN A 25 -4.07 38.58 22.37
CA ASN A 25 -3.55 37.35 21.77
C ASN A 25 -4.54 36.21 22.05
N SER A 26 -5.06 35.60 21.00
CA SER A 26 -6.01 34.49 21.08
C SER A 26 -5.27 33.16 21.22
N LEU A 27 -5.18 32.66 22.46
CA LEU A 27 -4.74 31.30 22.74
C LEU A 27 -5.89 30.33 22.45
N ASN A 28 -5.74 29.52 21.38
CA ASN A 28 -6.66 28.42 21.09
C ASN A 28 -6.37 27.25 22.04
N PHE A 29 -7.11 27.19 23.15
CA PHE A 29 -7.07 26.05 24.07
C PHE A 29 -7.49 24.75 23.34
N HIS A 30 -6.61 23.74 23.36
CA HIS A 30 -6.98 22.39 22.96
C HIS A 30 -7.92 21.77 24.00
N PHE A 31 -8.94 21.05 23.53
CA PHE A 31 -9.99 20.50 24.39
C PHE A 31 -9.57 19.11 24.88
N CYS A 32 -9.05 19.01 26.10
CA CYS A 32 -8.71 17.72 26.71
C CYS A 32 -9.99 17.01 27.20
N GLY A 33 -10.32 15.87 26.57
CA GLY A 33 -11.56 15.13 26.83
C GLY A 33 -11.44 14.14 27.99
N LEU A 34 -11.93 14.51 29.18
CA LEU A 34 -12.15 13.56 30.28
C LEU A 34 -13.32 12.61 29.96
N ARG A 35 -13.10 11.29 30.02
CA ARG A 35 -14.17 10.28 30.07
C ARG A 35 -14.52 9.94 31.52
N THR A 36 -15.81 9.99 31.86
CA THR A 36 -16.39 9.35 33.06
C THR A 36 -16.93 7.95 32.74
N GLU A 37 -16.97 7.08 33.75
CA GLU A 37 -17.49 5.71 33.62
C GLU A 37 -19.04 5.66 33.56
N ALA A 38 -19.56 4.60 32.93
CA ALA A 38 -20.89 4.06 33.18
C ALA A 38 -20.89 2.54 32.97
N LEU A 39 -21.57 1.78 33.85
CA LEU A 39 -21.50 0.31 33.91
C LEU A 39 -22.88 -0.36 33.72
N ARG A 40 -22.93 -1.41 32.88
CA ARG A 40 -23.95 -2.49 32.81
C ARG A 40 -25.36 -2.02 32.34
N PHE A 41 -26.15 -2.83 31.62
CA PHE A 41 -26.59 -4.20 31.92
C PHE A 41 -26.85 -5.08 30.69
N SER A 42 -27.20 -6.35 30.93
CA SER A 42 -27.63 -7.39 29.97
C SER A 42 -29.10 -7.16 29.50
N ASN A 43 -29.72 -7.91 28.56
CA ASN A 43 -29.69 -9.36 28.41
C ASN A 43 -30.39 -9.93 27.14
N SER A 44 -30.18 -11.24 26.91
CA SER A 44 -31.11 -12.23 26.31
C SER A 44 -31.41 -12.33 24.80
N SER A 45 -31.51 -13.59 24.37
CA SER A 45 -32.26 -14.21 23.23
C SER A 45 -32.25 -13.53 21.85
N SER A 46 -31.67 -14.11 20.78
CA SER A 46 -31.81 -15.47 20.19
C SER A 46 -33.13 -15.74 19.44
N ASN A 47 -33.04 -15.94 18.13
CA ASN A 47 -33.88 -16.89 17.40
C ASN A 47 -33.15 -17.42 16.17
N ARG A 48 -33.18 -18.73 15.94
CA ARG A 48 -32.79 -19.36 14.67
C ARG A 48 -34.06 -19.54 13.84
N ILE A 49 -33.99 -19.31 12.53
CA ILE A 49 -34.98 -19.82 11.59
C ILE A 49 -34.25 -20.81 10.68
N ASP A 50 -34.62 -22.07 10.81
CA ASP A 50 -34.21 -23.14 9.90
C ASP A 50 -35.30 -23.27 8.81
N LEU A 51 -34.89 -23.34 7.54
CA LEU A 51 -35.79 -23.41 6.39
C LEU A 51 -35.25 -24.39 5.35
N SER A 52 -35.24 -25.66 5.71
CA SER A 52 -35.17 -26.75 4.73
C SER A 52 -36.50 -26.89 3.99
N ASN A 53 -36.52 -26.74 2.66
CA ASN A 53 -37.37 -27.61 1.86
C ASN A 53 -36.92 -27.81 0.40
N GLN A 54 -37.56 -28.80 -0.23
CA GLN A 54 -37.03 -29.59 -1.33
C GLN A 54 -37.18 -28.98 -2.73
N GLN A 55 -36.19 -29.31 -3.57
CA GLN A 55 -36.30 -29.72 -4.98
C GLN A 55 -37.28 -28.98 -5.94
N GLN A 56 -36.75 -28.62 -7.11
CA GLN A 56 -37.21 -29.31 -8.34
C GLN A 56 -36.12 -29.34 -9.43
N ARG A 57 -36.13 -30.41 -10.24
CA ARG A 57 -35.18 -30.63 -11.34
C ARG A 57 -35.71 -30.03 -12.65
N ARG A 58 -34.86 -29.32 -13.41
CA ARG A 58 -35.01 -29.20 -14.87
C ARG A 58 -33.69 -29.54 -15.57
N LYS A 59 -33.64 -30.72 -16.21
CA LYS A 59 -32.52 -31.13 -17.07
C LYS A 59 -32.67 -30.48 -18.45
N GLY A 60 -31.98 -29.38 -18.70
CA GLY A 60 -31.76 -28.89 -20.07
C GLY A 60 -30.72 -29.76 -20.78
N LYS A 61 -31.13 -30.56 -21.77
CA LYS A 61 -30.17 -31.16 -22.72
C LYS A 61 -29.71 -30.05 -23.67
N GLN A 62 -28.43 -29.72 -23.67
CA GLN A 62 -27.80 -29.09 -24.84
C GLN A 62 -26.84 -30.09 -25.46
N GLN A 63 -27.09 -30.38 -26.74
CA GLN A 63 -26.37 -31.36 -27.54
C GLN A 63 -25.26 -30.63 -28.29
N LEU A 64 -24.08 -30.51 -27.68
CA LEU A 64 -22.92 -29.94 -28.35
C LEU A 64 -22.42 -30.93 -29.43
N VAL A 65 -22.35 -30.48 -30.67
CA VAL A 65 -21.85 -31.28 -31.79
C VAL A 65 -20.33 -31.42 -31.67
N LEU A 66 -19.83 -32.65 -31.64
CA LEU A 66 -18.39 -32.90 -31.79
C LEU A 66 -17.99 -32.69 -33.25
N CYS A 67 -17.46 -31.52 -33.58
CA CYS A 67 -16.66 -31.34 -34.78
C CYS A 67 -15.24 -31.88 -34.53
N SER A 68 -14.95 -33.08 -35.03
CA SER A 68 -13.61 -33.65 -35.02
C SER A 68 -12.71 -32.93 -36.04
N THR A 69 -11.91 -31.96 -35.59
CA THR A 69 -10.81 -31.41 -36.39
C THR A 69 -9.53 -32.20 -36.17
N SER A 70 -8.78 -32.42 -37.25
CA SER A 70 -7.63 -33.32 -37.29
C SER A 70 -6.42 -32.76 -36.53
N SER A 71 -5.64 -33.68 -35.95
CA SER A 71 -4.33 -33.40 -35.35
C SER A 71 -3.32 -32.95 -36.41
N ASN A 72 -3.10 -31.64 -36.53
CA ASN A 72 -1.98 -31.08 -37.30
C ASN A 72 -0.82 -30.75 -36.35
N SER A 73 0.03 -31.74 -36.10
CA SER A 73 1.36 -31.52 -35.54
C SER A 73 2.26 -30.87 -36.58
N ASN A 74 2.57 -29.58 -36.42
CA ASN A 74 3.91 -28.99 -36.61
C ASN A 74 3.83 -27.46 -36.52
N GLY A 75 4.49 -26.90 -35.50
CA GLY A 75 4.51 -25.46 -35.23
C GLY A 75 5.53 -25.08 -34.14
N SER A 76 6.51 -25.93 -33.88
CA SER A 76 7.60 -25.63 -32.93
C SER A 76 8.53 -24.59 -33.52
N THR A 77 8.40 -23.34 -33.09
CA THR A 77 9.42 -22.29 -33.28
C THR A 77 10.78 -22.86 -32.91
N PRO A 78 11.83 -22.67 -33.73
CA PRO A 78 13.13 -23.28 -33.47
C PRO A 78 13.72 -22.75 -32.16
N THR A 79 13.78 -23.61 -31.14
CA THR A 79 14.48 -23.35 -29.88
C THR A 79 15.90 -22.91 -30.16
N SER A 80 16.34 -21.82 -29.53
CA SER A 80 17.72 -21.35 -29.69
C SER A 80 18.70 -22.44 -29.24
N LYS A 81 19.56 -22.90 -30.16
CA LYS A 81 20.48 -24.03 -29.94
C LYS A 81 21.51 -23.68 -28.84
N GLY A 82 21.19 -24.01 -27.60
CA GLY A 82 22.09 -23.88 -26.45
C GLY A 82 21.46 -23.42 -25.13
N PHE A 83 20.21 -22.95 -25.12
CA PHE A 83 19.53 -22.46 -23.91
C PHE A 83 18.24 -23.23 -23.61
N ASP A 84 17.87 -23.32 -22.33
CA ASP A 84 16.58 -23.88 -21.91
C ASP A 84 15.41 -22.95 -22.29
N TYR A 85 15.65 -21.63 -22.30
CA TYR A 85 14.66 -20.59 -22.61
C TYR A 85 15.28 -19.43 -23.41
N ASP A 86 14.46 -18.74 -24.20
CA ASP A 86 14.86 -17.47 -24.82
C ASP A 86 14.76 -16.29 -23.84
N LEU A 87 13.91 -16.42 -22.83
CA LEU A 87 13.72 -15.46 -21.74
C LEU A 87 13.36 -16.16 -20.41
N VAL A 88 14.03 -15.78 -19.32
CA VAL A 88 13.62 -16.05 -17.94
C VAL A 88 13.30 -14.75 -17.22
N ILE A 89 12.16 -14.70 -16.54
CA ILE A 89 11.72 -13.57 -15.72
C ILE A 89 11.76 -13.98 -14.24
N ILE A 90 12.37 -13.18 -13.36
CA ILE A 90 12.42 -13.44 -11.92
C ILE A 90 11.42 -12.50 -11.21
N GLY A 91 10.29 -13.06 -10.79
CA GLY A 91 9.17 -12.37 -10.12
C GLY A 91 7.93 -12.26 -11.01
N ALA A 92 6.80 -12.86 -10.58
CA ALA A 92 5.52 -12.81 -11.28
C ALA A 92 4.60 -11.67 -10.80
N GLY A 93 5.18 -10.55 -10.39
CA GLY A 93 4.47 -9.28 -10.23
C GLY A 93 3.91 -8.76 -11.57
N VAL A 94 3.09 -7.71 -11.53
CA VAL A 94 2.44 -7.15 -12.75
C VAL A 94 3.41 -6.79 -13.88
N GLY A 95 4.63 -6.34 -13.56
CA GLY A 95 5.69 -6.10 -14.55
C GLY A 95 6.17 -7.38 -15.23
N GLY A 96 6.58 -8.38 -14.45
CA GLY A 96 7.00 -9.68 -14.96
C GLY A 96 5.89 -10.43 -15.68
N HIS A 97 4.64 -10.29 -15.24
CA HIS A 97 3.47 -10.81 -15.96
C HIS A 97 3.30 -10.15 -17.33
N GLY A 98 3.36 -8.81 -17.41
CA GLY A 98 3.30 -8.08 -18.68
C GLY A 98 4.42 -8.49 -19.64
N ALA A 99 5.65 -8.60 -19.15
CA ALA A 99 6.79 -9.09 -19.90
C ALA A 99 6.59 -10.52 -20.42
N ALA A 100 6.05 -11.43 -19.60
CA ALA A 100 5.81 -12.81 -19.98
C ALA A 100 4.74 -12.94 -21.08
N LEU A 101 3.65 -12.16 -20.99
CA LEU A 101 2.63 -12.11 -22.06
C LEU A 101 3.25 -11.62 -23.37
N HIS A 102 4.00 -10.52 -23.35
CA HIS A 102 4.56 -9.91 -24.56
C HIS A 102 5.70 -10.75 -25.17
N ALA A 103 6.53 -11.41 -24.36
CA ALA A 103 7.59 -12.29 -24.85
C ALA A 103 7.03 -13.47 -25.66
N VAL A 104 5.94 -14.08 -25.18
CA VAL A 104 5.24 -15.16 -25.93
C VAL A 104 4.52 -14.60 -27.16
N GLU A 105 3.95 -13.39 -27.11
CA GLU A 105 3.42 -12.68 -28.29
C GLU A 105 4.51 -12.48 -29.38
N LYS A 106 5.78 -12.32 -28.99
CA LYS A 106 6.94 -12.28 -29.90
C LYS A 106 7.57 -13.65 -30.18
N GLY A 107 6.92 -14.74 -29.77
CA GLY A 107 7.32 -16.12 -30.08
C GLY A 107 8.51 -16.65 -29.28
N LEU A 108 8.91 -16.00 -28.18
CA LEU A 108 10.02 -16.40 -27.32
C LEU A 108 9.60 -17.54 -26.36
N LYS A 109 10.39 -18.62 -26.26
CA LYS A 109 10.17 -19.63 -25.22
C LYS A 109 10.49 -19.02 -23.85
N THR A 110 9.45 -18.83 -23.03
CA THR A 110 9.51 -17.97 -21.84
C THR A 110 9.15 -18.73 -20.57
N ALA A 111 9.96 -18.55 -19.52
CA ALA A 111 9.64 -18.98 -18.16
C ALA A 111 9.60 -17.81 -17.17
N ILE A 112 8.80 -17.97 -16.11
CA ILE A 112 8.70 -17.00 -15.02
C ILE A 112 8.86 -17.71 -13.67
N ILE A 113 9.82 -17.23 -12.86
CA ILE A 113 10.14 -17.76 -11.54
C ILE A 113 9.37 -16.94 -10.49
N GLU A 114 8.63 -17.61 -9.60
CA GLU A 114 7.88 -16.97 -8.52
C GLU A 114 8.08 -17.71 -7.19
N GLY A 115 8.47 -16.98 -6.14
CA GLY A 115 8.80 -17.53 -4.83
C GLY A 115 7.62 -17.62 -3.86
N ASP A 116 6.55 -16.86 -4.11
CA ASP A 116 5.34 -16.80 -3.28
C ASP A 116 4.07 -16.96 -4.15
N VAL A 117 3.48 -15.87 -4.63
CA VAL A 117 2.21 -15.89 -5.38
C VAL A 117 2.17 -14.94 -6.58
N VAL A 118 1.68 -15.47 -7.71
CA VAL A 118 1.46 -14.75 -8.97
C VAL A 118 0.64 -13.48 -8.75
N GLY A 119 1.01 -12.42 -9.47
CA GLY A 119 0.50 -11.06 -9.33
C GLY A 119 1.31 -10.20 -8.35
N GLY A 120 2.16 -10.81 -7.52
CA GLY A 120 3.09 -10.15 -6.61
C GLY A 120 2.39 -9.13 -5.69
N THR A 121 3.10 -8.06 -5.34
CA THR A 121 2.62 -7.01 -4.42
C THR A 121 1.32 -6.37 -4.88
N CYS A 122 1.21 -5.89 -6.12
CA CYS A 122 0.03 -5.11 -6.56
C CYS A 122 -1.30 -5.89 -6.52
N VAL A 123 -1.27 -7.21 -6.77
CA VAL A 123 -2.49 -8.05 -6.74
C VAL A 123 -2.78 -8.60 -5.34
N ASN A 124 -1.76 -9.00 -4.59
CA ASN A 124 -1.95 -9.76 -3.35
C ASN A 124 -1.77 -8.91 -2.07
N ARG A 125 -0.92 -7.88 -2.11
CA ARG A 125 -0.50 -7.05 -0.96
C ARG A 125 -0.35 -5.57 -1.37
N GLY A 126 -1.34 -5.03 -2.09
CA GLY A 126 -1.27 -3.68 -2.65
C GLY A 126 -2.55 -3.25 -3.36
N CYS A 127 -2.40 -2.79 -4.60
CA CYS A 127 -3.43 -2.14 -5.42
C CYS A 127 -4.83 -2.76 -5.33
N VAL A 128 -4.95 -4.07 -5.59
CA VAL A 128 -6.25 -4.75 -5.71
C VAL A 128 -7.01 -4.76 -4.37
N PRO A 129 -6.46 -5.30 -3.27
CA PRO A 129 -7.15 -5.24 -1.98
C PRO A 129 -7.30 -3.81 -1.45
N SER A 130 -6.35 -2.88 -1.67
CA SER A 130 -6.54 -1.50 -1.18
C SER A 130 -7.70 -0.79 -1.88
N LYS A 131 -7.87 -0.99 -3.19
CA LYS A 131 -9.01 -0.41 -3.94
C LYS A 131 -10.33 -1.09 -3.61
N ALA A 132 -10.32 -2.37 -3.21
CA ALA A 132 -11.51 -3.03 -2.67
C ALA A 132 -11.95 -2.44 -1.32
N LEU A 133 -11.00 -2.20 -0.40
CA LEU A 133 -11.29 -1.55 0.89
C LEU A 133 -11.75 -0.09 0.69
N LEU A 134 -11.13 0.66 -0.22
CA LEU A 134 -11.55 2.02 -0.58
C LEU A 134 -12.96 2.07 -1.20
N ALA A 135 -13.34 1.07 -2.02
CA ALA A 135 -14.69 1.00 -2.60
C ALA A 135 -15.77 0.81 -1.52
N VAL A 136 -15.48 0.00 -0.49
CA VAL A 136 -16.33 -0.10 0.71
C VAL A 136 -16.34 1.22 1.49
N SER A 137 -15.18 1.84 1.66
CA SER A 137 -15.02 3.07 2.46
C SER A 137 -15.78 4.26 1.86
N GLY A 138 -15.73 4.42 0.54
CA GLY A 138 -16.54 5.39 -0.19
C GLY A 138 -18.04 5.17 -0.01
N ARG A 139 -18.52 3.91 -0.10
CA ARG A 139 -19.92 3.56 0.18
C ARG A 139 -20.33 3.82 1.62
N MET A 140 -19.45 3.53 2.58
CA MET A 140 -19.70 3.79 3.99
C MET A 140 -19.85 5.30 4.25
N ARG A 141 -18.98 6.13 3.66
CA ARG A 141 -19.10 7.60 3.72
C ARG A 141 -20.36 8.13 3.04
N GLU A 142 -20.76 7.54 1.91
CA GLU A 142 -22.01 7.84 1.21
C GLU A 142 -23.22 7.57 2.11
N TYR A 143 -23.23 6.42 2.81
CA TYR A 143 -24.30 6.04 3.75
C TYR A 143 -24.26 6.79 5.09
N GLN A 144 -23.10 7.30 5.52
CA GLN A 144 -22.94 8.14 6.71
C GLN A 144 -23.36 9.61 6.46
N ASN A 145 -23.47 10.06 5.21
CA ASN A 145 -23.77 11.45 4.88
C ASN A 145 -25.29 11.74 4.90
N ASP A 146 -25.86 11.69 6.11
CA ASP A 146 -27.28 11.93 6.40
C ASP A 146 -27.84 13.21 5.73
N HIS A 147 -27.08 14.32 5.76
CA HIS A 147 -27.50 15.57 5.12
C HIS A 147 -27.63 15.43 3.59
N HIS A 148 -26.67 14.79 2.93
CA HIS A 148 -26.72 14.55 1.48
C HIS A 148 -27.86 13.60 1.12
N LEU A 149 -28.02 12.50 1.86
CA LEU A 149 -29.09 11.52 1.63
C LEU A 149 -30.49 12.16 1.79
N LYS A 150 -30.70 12.96 2.85
CA LYS A 150 -31.95 13.70 3.05
C LYS A 150 -32.23 14.72 1.93
N ALA A 151 -31.20 15.37 1.40
CA ALA A 151 -31.34 16.25 0.23
C ALA A 151 -31.73 15.50 -1.06
N LEU A 152 -31.49 14.19 -1.13
CA LEU A 152 -31.96 13.29 -2.20
C LEU A 152 -33.31 12.61 -1.86
N GLY A 153 -33.93 12.92 -0.72
CA GLY A 153 -35.16 12.29 -0.25
C GLY A 153 -34.97 10.87 0.34
N LEU A 154 -33.72 10.45 0.58
CA LEU A 154 -33.37 9.15 1.14
C LEU A 154 -33.17 9.24 2.67
N GLN A 155 -33.42 8.13 3.36
CA GLN A 155 -33.19 7.98 4.80
C GLN A 155 -32.53 6.63 5.09
N VAL A 156 -31.47 6.63 5.90
CA VAL A 156 -30.73 5.44 6.32
C VAL A 156 -30.64 5.46 7.84
N SER A 157 -31.22 4.47 8.52
CA SER A 157 -31.43 4.50 9.97
C SER A 157 -30.13 4.39 10.78
N ALA A 158 -29.20 3.55 10.31
CA ALA A 158 -27.84 3.42 10.84
C ALA A 158 -26.95 2.78 9.76
N ALA A 159 -25.87 3.47 9.38
CA ALA A 159 -24.84 2.87 8.53
C ALA A 159 -23.92 1.98 9.40
N GLY A 160 -23.74 0.73 9.01
CA GLY A 160 -22.91 -0.26 9.72
C GLY A 160 -22.26 -1.24 8.76
N TYR A 161 -21.27 -2.00 9.24
CA TYR A 161 -20.51 -2.96 8.43
C TYR A 161 -20.19 -4.23 9.22
N ASP A 162 -20.02 -5.35 8.51
CA ASP A 162 -19.33 -6.52 9.03
C ASP A 162 -17.86 -6.45 8.60
N ARG A 163 -16.94 -6.35 9.57
CA ARG A 163 -15.49 -6.33 9.31
C ARG A 163 -15.04 -7.55 8.51
N GLN A 164 -15.59 -8.74 8.77
CA GLN A 164 -15.15 -9.95 8.10
C GLN A 164 -15.61 -9.97 6.65
N GLY A 165 -16.87 -9.64 6.35
CA GLY A 165 -17.36 -9.47 4.99
C GLY A 165 -16.59 -8.42 4.17
N VAL A 166 -16.10 -7.35 4.80
CA VAL A 166 -15.23 -6.34 4.16
C VAL A 166 -13.84 -6.91 3.84
N ALA A 167 -13.20 -7.61 4.79
CA ALA A 167 -11.93 -8.31 4.56
C ALA A 167 -12.06 -9.38 3.47
N ASP A 168 -13.11 -10.19 3.54
CA ASP A 168 -13.40 -11.26 2.59
C ASP A 168 -13.69 -10.71 1.19
N HIS A 169 -14.35 -9.55 1.06
CA HIS A 169 -14.54 -8.89 -0.23
C HIS A 169 -13.20 -8.58 -0.92
N ALA A 170 -12.25 -7.97 -0.19
CA ALA A 170 -10.92 -7.66 -0.69
C ALA A 170 -10.10 -8.93 -1.04
N ASN A 171 -10.09 -9.91 -0.13
CA ASN A 171 -9.38 -11.19 -0.32
C ASN A 171 -9.92 -12.01 -1.50
N ASN A 172 -11.25 -11.99 -1.72
CA ASN A 172 -11.89 -12.65 -2.85
C ASN A 172 -11.56 -11.95 -4.19
N LEU A 173 -11.49 -10.62 -4.23
CA LEU A 173 -11.10 -9.90 -5.44
C LEU A 173 -9.63 -10.18 -5.80
N ALA A 174 -8.72 -10.09 -4.83
CA ALA A 174 -7.31 -10.43 -4.99
C ALA A 174 -7.11 -11.86 -5.51
N SER A 175 -7.81 -12.83 -4.90
CA SER A 175 -7.72 -14.24 -5.32
C SER A 175 -8.26 -14.49 -6.72
N LYS A 176 -9.37 -13.85 -7.12
CA LYS A 176 -9.90 -13.94 -8.50
C LYS A 176 -8.91 -13.40 -9.52
N ILE A 177 -8.29 -12.25 -9.26
CA ILE A 177 -7.32 -11.64 -10.18
C ILE A 177 -6.03 -12.47 -10.23
N ARG A 178 -5.48 -12.93 -9.10
CA ARG A 178 -4.34 -13.88 -9.06
C ARG A 178 -4.62 -15.14 -9.89
N SER A 179 -5.80 -15.74 -9.76
CA SER A 179 -6.18 -16.91 -10.53
C SER A 179 -6.26 -16.60 -12.04
N SER A 180 -6.79 -15.44 -12.42
CA SER A 180 -6.85 -15.00 -13.82
C SER A 180 -5.45 -14.86 -14.44
N LEU A 181 -4.54 -14.13 -13.77
CA LEU A 181 -3.14 -13.95 -14.20
C LEU A 181 -2.37 -15.28 -14.26
N THR A 182 -2.62 -16.20 -13.33
CA THR A 182 -2.02 -17.55 -13.34
C THR A 182 -2.51 -18.36 -14.53
N ASN A 183 -3.80 -18.25 -14.87
CA ASN A 183 -4.41 -19.02 -15.95
C ASN A 183 -4.07 -18.46 -17.33
N SER A 184 -3.94 -17.14 -17.50
CA SER A 184 -3.55 -16.54 -18.79
C SER A 184 -2.12 -16.91 -19.19
N MET A 185 -1.16 -16.87 -18.25
CA MET A 185 0.21 -17.34 -18.51
C MET A 185 0.26 -18.82 -18.90
N LYS A 186 -0.50 -19.68 -18.22
CA LYS A 186 -0.60 -21.11 -18.57
C LYS A 186 -1.27 -21.34 -19.94
N ALA A 187 -2.31 -20.57 -20.26
CA ALA A 187 -3.05 -20.72 -21.52
C ALA A 187 -2.21 -20.40 -22.77
N ILE A 188 -1.17 -19.56 -22.63
CA ILE A 188 -0.22 -19.24 -23.72
C ILE A 188 1.10 -20.02 -23.63
N GLY A 189 1.28 -20.91 -22.65
CA GLY A 189 2.46 -21.76 -22.54
C GLY A 189 3.69 -21.13 -21.87
N VAL A 190 3.51 -20.16 -20.96
CA VAL A 190 4.61 -19.72 -20.07
C VAL A 190 4.83 -20.76 -18.97
N ASP A 191 6.07 -21.24 -18.82
CA ASP A 191 6.46 -22.12 -17.72
C ASP A 191 6.55 -21.32 -16.40
N ILE A 192 5.66 -21.62 -15.45
CA ILE A 192 5.65 -20.99 -14.11
C ILE A 192 6.46 -21.85 -13.14
N LEU A 193 7.65 -21.39 -12.79
CA LEU A 193 8.64 -22.09 -11.99
C LEU A 193 8.56 -21.64 -10.53
N THR A 194 8.04 -22.49 -9.64
CA THR A 194 7.87 -22.11 -8.22
C THR A 194 9.18 -22.22 -7.44
N GLY A 195 9.70 -21.08 -6.97
CA GLY A 195 10.92 -21.00 -6.16
C GLY A 195 11.49 -19.58 -6.10
N VAL A 196 12.46 -19.37 -5.20
CA VAL A 196 13.28 -18.15 -5.20
C VAL A 196 14.30 -18.24 -6.33
N GLY A 197 14.35 -17.24 -7.20
CA GLY A 197 15.32 -17.16 -8.29
C GLY A 197 16.61 -16.43 -7.88
N THR A 198 17.76 -17.01 -8.19
CA THR A 198 19.09 -16.40 -7.97
C THR A 198 19.92 -16.51 -9.25
N VAL A 199 20.50 -15.41 -9.69
CA VAL A 199 21.46 -15.37 -10.82
C VAL A 199 22.78 -16.01 -10.37
N LEU A 200 23.23 -17.03 -11.09
CA LEU A 200 24.50 -17.73 -10.82
C LEU A 200 25.67 -17.19 -11.65
N GLY A 201 25.40 -16.27 -12.57
CA GLY A 201 26.34 -15.73 -13.54
C GLY A 201 25.62 -15.33 -14.83
N PRO A 202 26.36 -14.96 -15.89
CA PRO A 202 25.77 -14.61 -17.18
C PRO A 202 24.82 -15.70 -17.70
N GLN A 203 23.61 -15.30 -18.10
CA GLN A 203 22.61 -16.16 -18.75
C GLN A 203 22.22 -17.44 -17.97
N LYS A 204 22.47 -17.50 -16.65
CA LYS A 204 22.28 -18.69 -15.81
C LYS A 204 21.59 -18.36 -14.49
N VAL A 205 20.46 -19.03 -14.22
CA VAL A 205 19.62 -18.81 -13.04
C VAL A 205 19.38 -20.13 -12.33
N LYS A 206 19.46 -20.14 -11.00
CA LYS A 206 18.89 -21.22 -10.19
C LYS A 206 17.53 -20.83 -9.64
N TYR A 207 16.66 -21.81 -9.43
CA TYR A 207 15.42 -21.64 -8.70
C TYR A 207 15.10 -22.85 -7.82
N GLY A 208 14.46 -22.61 -6.69
CA GLY A 208 14.00 -23.68 -5.79
C GLY A 208 13.28 -23.16 -4.57
N LYS A 209 12.73 -24.09 -3.77
CA LYS A 209 12.27 -23.78 -2.42
C LYS A 209 13.45 -23.95 -1.45
N VAL A 210 13.54 -23.06 -0.46
CA VAL A 210 14.56 -23.15 0.61
C VAL A 210 14.43 -24.52 1.29
N GLY A 211 15.54 -25.26 1.39
CA GLY A 211 15.59 -26.60 1.97
C GLY A 211 15.24 -27.76 1.01
N PHE A 212 15.01 -27.49 -0.28
CA PHE A 212 14.77 -28.50 -1.32
C PHE A 212 15.87 -28.47 -2.40
N SER A 213 15.90 -29.48 -3.26
CA SER A 213 16.81 -29.54 -4.41
C SER A 213 16.60 -28.35 -5.35
N GLU A 214 17.63 -27.54 -5.52
CA GLU A 214 17.63 -26.40 -6.45
C GLU A 214 17.76 -26.89 -7.90
N ASN A 215 16.99 -26.29 -8.80
CA ASN A 215 17.10 -26.50 -10.23
C ASN A 215 17.94 -25.38 -10.84
N VAL A 216 18.70 -25.68 -11.88
CA VAL A 216 19.52 -24.71 -12.62
C VAL A 216 19.07 -24.69 -14.07
N ILE A 217 18.81 -23.50 -14.60
CA ILE A 217 18.40 -23.27 -15.99
C ILE A 217 19.23 -22.18 -16.63
N THR A 218 19.26 -22.21 -17.96
CA THR A 218 19.98 -21.28 -18.83
C THR A 218 18.97 -20.51 -19.69
N ALA A 219 19.21 -19.22 -19.89
CA ALA A 219 18.30 -18.38 -20.66
C ALA A 219 19.05 -17.34 -21.48
N LYS A 220 18.67 -17.17 -22.75
CA LYS A 220 19.31 -16.18 -23.63
C LYS A 220 19.21 -14.76 -23.05
N ASN A 221 18.08 -14.42 -22.41
CA ASN A 221 17.88 -13.16 -21.70
C ASN A 221 17.32 -13.41 -20.29
N ILE A 222 17.60 -12.50 -19.37
CA ILE A 222 17.05 -12.50 -18.00
C ILE A 222 16.43 -11.12 -17.69
N ILE A 223 15.20 -11.10 -17.17
CA ILE A 223 14.56 -9.92 -16.61
C ILE A 223 14.38 -10.11 -15.09
N ILE A 224 14.90 -9.19 -14.29
CA ILE A 224 14.63 -9.12 -12.85
C ILE A 224 13.39 -8.23 -12.65
N ALA A 225 12.34 -8.77 -12.02
CA ALA A 225 11.04 -8.13 -11.81
C ALA A 225 10.54 -8.31 -10.35
N THR A 226 11.47 -8.40 -9.40
CA THR A 226 11.22 -8.87 -8.02
C THR A 226 10.47 -7.89 -7.12
N GLY A 227 10.27 -6.65 -7.56
CA GLY A 227 9.38 -5.69 -6.90
C GLY A 227 9.90 -5.13 -5.58
N SER A 228 8.96 -4.85 -4.65
CA SER A 228 9.25 -4.17 -3.37
C SER A 228 8.46 -4.68 -2.18
N VAL A 229 9.08 -4.53 -1.00
CA VAL A 229 8.52 -4.75 0.35
C VAL A 229 8.28 -3.40 1.06
N PRO A 230 7.45 -3.32 2.11
CA PRO A 230 7.32 -2.10 2.92
C PRO A 230 8.68 -1.68 3.48
N PHE A 231 9.00 -0.38 3.46
CA PHE A 231 10.20 0.13 4.12
C PHE A 231 9.88 0.47 5.58
N VAL A 232 10.54 -0.23 6.51
CA VAL A 232 10.45 -0.02 7.96
C VAL A 232 11.76 0.64 8.43
N PRO A 233 11.72 1.89 8.93
CA PRO A 233 12.85 2.55 9.57
C PRO A 233 13.44 1.77 10.75
N LYS A 234 14.72 2.02 11.06
CA LYS A 234 15.36 1.50 12.28
C LYS A 234 14.66 2.07 13.52
N GLY A 235 14.51 1.26 14.56
CA GLY A 235 13.83 1.63 15.82
C GLY A 235 12.35 1.22 15.89
N ILE A 236 11.77 0.78 14.78
CA ILE A 236 10.36 0.37 14.70
C ILE A 236 10.27 -1.16 14.73
N GLU A 237 9.65 -1.71 15.78
CA GLU A 237 9.34 -3.14 15.88
C GLU A 237 7.93 -3.40 15.31
N VAL A 238 7.83 -4.25 14.28
CA VAL A 238 6.57 -4.62 13.61
C VAL A 238 6.16 -6.01 14.12
N ASP A 239 5.12 -6.08 14.94
CA ASP A 239 4.56 -7.34 15.46
C ASP A 239 3.55 -8.00 14.48
N GLY A 240 3.12 -7.25 13.46
CA GLY A 240 2.11 -7.67 12.48
C GLY A 240 0.68 -7.71 13.03
N LYS A 241 0.44 -7.16 14.23
CA LYS A 241 -0.85 -7.11 14.91
C LYS A 241 -1.23 -5.69 15.31
N THR A 242 -0.39 -5.03 16.11
CA THR A 242 -0.63 -3.67 16.64
C THR A 242 0.28 -2.64 15.97
N VAL A 243 1.52 -3.03 15.62
CA VAL A 243 2.39 -2.28 14.72
C VAL A 243 2.46 -3.03 13.40
N ILE A 244 1.82 -2.46 12.39
CA ILE A 244 1.48 -3.11 11.13
C ILE A 244 2.07 -2.37 9.93
N THR A 245 2.28 -3.09 8.83
CA THR A 245 2.59 -2.51 7.51
C THR A 245 1.37 -2.63 6.59
N SER A 246 1.41 -2.01 5.41
CA SER A 246 0.37 -2.17 4.38
C SER A 246 0.07 -3.65 4.06
N ASP A 247 1.10 -4.49 3.95
CA ASP A 247 1.00 -5.94 3.76
C ASP A 247 0.15 -6.67 4.84
N HIS A 248 -0.04 -6.07 6.02
CA HIS A 248 -0.91 -6.55 7.11
C HIS A 248 -2.28 -5.84 7.10
N ALA A 249 -2.30 -4.51 6.99
CA ALA A 249 -3.51 -3.69 7.05
C ALA A 249 -4.57 -4.08 5.99
N LEU A 250 -4.13 -4.57 4.82
CA LEU A 250 -4.99 -5.05 3.74
C LEU A 250 -5.88 -6.25 4.13
N LYS A 251 -5.52 -6.99 5.17
CA LYS A 251 -6.34 -8.11 5.67
C LYS A 251 -7.50 -7.64 6.56
N LEU A 252 -7.44 -6.42 7.08
CA LEU A 252 -8.42 -5.83 8.01
C LEU A 252 -8.81 -6.77 9.16
N GLU A 253 -7.82 -7.38 9.83
CA GLU A 253 -8.05 -8.36 10.92
C GLU A 253 -8.80 -7.73 12.13
N PHE A 254 -8.61 -6.43 12.34
CA PHE A 254 -9.34 -5.59 13.30
C PHE A 254 -9.46 -4.15 12.76
N VAL A 255 -10.28 -3.34 13.43
CA VAL A 255 -10.34 -1.88 13.26
C VAL A 255 -10.10 -1.28 14.65
N PRO A 256 -9.01 -0.50 14.86
CA PRO A 256 -8.74 0.17 16.13
C PRO A 256 -9.66 1.37 16.36
N ASP A 257 -9.83 1.81 17.61
CA ASP A 257 -10.49 3.09 17.91
C ASP A 257 -9.58 4.26 17.51
N TRP A 258 -8.26 4.16 17.74
CA TRP A 258 -7.26 5.15 17.33
C TRP A 258 -6.01 4.51 16.69
N ILE A 259 -5.63 4.98 15.49
CA ILE A 259 -4.44 4.53 14.76
C ILE A 259 -3.51 5.66 14.34
N ALA A 260 -2.23 5.54 14.67
CA ALA A 260 -1.19 6.39 14.10
C ALA A 260 -0.78 5.89 12.70
N ILE A 261 -0.59 6.79 11.73
CA ILE A 261 -0.09 6.45 10.39
C ILE A 261 1.22 7.20 10.13
N VAL A 262 2.32 6.45 10.07
CA VAL A 262 3.67 7.00 9.91
C VAL A 262 3.97 7.16 8.42
N GLY A 263 4.03 8.41 7.95
CA GLY A 263 4.19 8.81 6.55
C GLY A 263 2.88 9.17 5.86
N SER A 264 2.77 10.42 5.39
CA SER A 264 1.60 10.99 4.71
C SER A 264 1.57 10.76 3.19
N GLY A 265 2.33 9.78 2.70
CA GLY A 265 2.33 9.36 1.30
C GLY A 265 1.03 8.66 0.88
N TYR A 266 0.89 8.35 -0.42
CA TYR A 266 -0.34 7.79 -0.99
C TYR A 266 -0.87 6.53 -0.26
N ILE A 267 0.01 5.65 0.24
CA ILE A 267 -0.38 4.50 1.06
C ILE A 267 -1.07 4.95 2.36
N GLY A 268 -0.50 5.92 3.07
CA GLY A 268 -1.07 6.45 4.30
C GLY A 268 -2.40 7.17 4.09
N LEU A 269 -2.56 7.89 2.98
CA LEU A 269 -3.82 8.53 2.58
C LEU A 269 -4.92 7.50 2.25
N GLU A 270 -4.57 6.42 1.54
CA GLU A 270 -5.53 5.35 1.24
C GLU A 270 -6.01 4.67 2.53
N PHE A 271 -5.11 4.39 3.47
CA PHE A 271 -5.51 3.79 4.75
C PHE A 271 -6.20 4.76 5.71
N SER A 272 -5.89 6.06 5.72
CA SER A 272 -6.66 7.02 6.51
C SER A 272 -8.09 7.17 5.99
N ASP A 273 -8.31 7.05 4.67
CA ASP A 273 -9.65 6.96 4.11
C ASP A 273 -10.39 5.69 4.56
N VAL A 274 -9.72 4.53 4.60
CA VAL A 274 -10.33 3.28 5.08
C VAL A 274 -10.66 3.35 6.58
N TYR A 275 -9.68 3.60 7.44
CA TYR A 275 -9.88 3.55 8.89
C TYR A 275 -10.89 4.60 9.38
N THR A 276 -10.84 5.85 8.91
CA THR A 276 -11.83 6.88 9.30
C THR A 276 -13.19 6.74 8.62
N ALA A 277 -13.39 5.83 7.66
CA ALA A 277 -14.73 5.46 7.18
C ALA A 277 -15.34 4.35 8.07
N LEU A 278 -14.50 3.44 8.56
CA LEU A 278 -14.88 2.31 9.42
C LEU A 278 -14.96 2.65 10.92
N GLY A 279 -14.56 3.86 11.31
CA GLY A 279 -14.87 4.47 12.62
C GLY A 279 -13.67 5.01 13.40
N SER A 280 -12.45 4.59 13.05
CA SER A 280 -11.23 4.97 13.75
C SER A 280 -10.98 6.48 13.71
N GLU A 281 -10.32 6.99 14.74
CA GLU A 281 -9.60 8.25 14.72
C GLU A 281 -8.18 8.00 14.19
N VAL A 282 -7.60 8.96 13.47
CA VAL A 282 -6.28 8.80 12.82
C VAL A 282 -5.36 9.96 13.18
N THR A 283 -4.10 9.67 13.49
CA THR A 283 -3.05 10.69 13.63
C THR A 283 -1.90 10.40 12.66
N PHE A 284 -1.63 11.31 11.72
CA PHE A 284 -0.44 11.19 10.87
C PHE A 284 0.83 11.60 11.63
N VAL A 285 1.92 10.86 11.41
CA VAL A 285 3.27 11.23 11.84
C VAL A 285 4.13 11.43 10.60
N GLU A 286 4.56 12.66 10.33
CA GLU A 286 5.27 13.06 9.12
C GLU A 286 6.58 13.79 9.44
N ALA A 287 7.66 13.35 8.79
CA ALA A 287 9.02 13.83 9.03
C ALA A 287 9.32 15.18 8.35
N LEU A 288 8.56 15.51 7.31
CA LEU A 288 8.66 16.79 6.61
C LEU A 288 7.65 17.80 7.17
N ASP A 289 7.88 19.09 6.93
CA ASP A 289 7.14 20.20 7.57
C ASP A 289 5.65 20.27 7.15
N GLN A 290 5.23 19.54 6.12
CA GLN A 290 3.86 19.50 5.60
C GLN A 290 3.42 18.06 5.27
N LEU A 291 2.12 17.80 5.35
CA LEU A 291 1.50 16.58 4.81
C LEU A 291 1.62 16.53 3.28
N MET A 292 1.58 15.32 2.73
CA MET A 292 1.63 15.04 1.28
C MET A 292 2.84 15.69 0.57
N PRO A 293 4.07 15.65 1.14
CA PRO A 293 5.19 16.49 0.70
C PRO A 293 5.74 16.17 -0.71
N GLY A 294 5.35 15.04 -1.30
CA GLY A 294 5.68 14.66 -2.68
C GLY A 294 4.59 14.97 -3.72
N PHE A 295 3.50 15.63 -3.32
CA PHE A 295 2.45 16.10 -4.24
C PHE A 295 2.74 17.54 -4.68
N ASP A 296 2.10 17.98 -5.77
CA ASP A 296 2.03 19.39 -6.11
C ASP A 296 1.43 20.22 -4.94
N PRO A 297 1.98 21.40 -4.59
CA PRO A 297 1.53 22.18 -3.43
C PRO A 297 0.08 22.70 -3.50
N GLU A 298 -0.51 22.89 -4.68
CA GLU A 298 -1.90 23.30 -4.81
C GLU A 298 -2.85 22.10 -4.68
N ILE A 299 -2.47 20.98 -5.33
CA ILE A 299 -3.17 19.70 -5.18
C ILE A 299 -3.14 19.22 -3.72
N GLY A 300 -2.00 19.34 -3.03
CA GLY A 300 -1.86 19.00 -1.61
C GLY A 300 -2.78 19.83 -0.71
N LYS A 301 -2.84 21.16 -0.90
CA LYS A 301 -3.76 22.04 -0.15
C LYS A 301 -5.23 21.72 -0.41
N LEU A 302 -5.59 21.39 -1.66
CA LEU A 302 -6.95 21.01 -2.03
C LEU A 302 -7.34 19.65 -1.43
N ALA A 303 -6.45 18.67 -1.53
CA ALA A 303 -6.61 17.34 -0.94
C ALA A 303 -6.74 17.44 0.59
N GLN A 304 -5.94 18.27 1.27
CA GLN A 304 -6.03 18.45 2.72
C GLN A 304 -7.41 19.02 3.12
N ARG A 305 -7.89 20.03 2.39
CA ARG A 305 -9.23 20.64 2.62
C ARG A 305 -10.38 19.64 2.48
N ILE A 306 -10.29 18.67 1.56
CA ILE A 306 -11.39 17.77 1.19
C ILE A 306 -11.28 16.39 1.88
N LEU A 307 -10.07 15.88 2.07
CA LEU A 307 -9.80 14.50 2.49
C LEU A 307 -9.21 14.37 3.90
N ILE A 308 -8.74 15.48 4.50
CA ILE A 308 -8.17 15.50 5.86
C ILE A 308 -9.10 16.27 6.80
N ASN A 309 -9.21 17.59 6.61
CA ASN A 309 -9.91 18.50 7.52
C ASN A 309 -11.38 18.13 7.86
N PRO A 310 -12.19 17.53 6.96
CA PRO A 310 -13.58 17.16 7.27
C PRO A 310 -13.73 15.84 8.05
N ARG A 311 -12.63 15.23 8.51
CA ARG A 311 -12.59 13.87 9.06
C ARG A 311 -11.90 13.85 10.43
N LYS A 312 -11.99 12.71 11.13
CA LYS A 312 -11.22 12.45 12.36
C LYS A 312 -9.74 12.16 12.04
N ILE A 313 -9.04 13.16 11.51
CA ILE A 313 -7.62 13.07 11.14
C ILE A 313 -6.87 14.26 11.75
N ASP A 314 -5.97 13.98 12.68
CA ASP A 314 -4.98 14.92 13.20
C ASP A 314 -3.58 14.59 12.63
N TYR A 315 -2.57 15.44 12.87
CA TYR A 315 -1.22 15.22 12.38
C TYR A 315 -0.11 15.95 13.15
N HIS A 316 1.03 15.27 13.31
CA HIS A 316 2.29 15.89 13.67
C HIS A 316 3.21 15.92 12.43
N THR A 317 3.54 17.12 11.95
CA THR A 317 4.58 17.33 10.90
C THR A 317 5.91 17.77 11.50
N GLY A 318 6.98 17.63 10.74
CA GLY A 318 8.35 17.93 11.18
C GLY A 318 8.83 17.03 12.33
N VAL A 319 8.38 15.77 12.40
CA VAL A 319 8.77 14.81 13.45
C VAL A 319 9.06 13.41 12.91
N PHE A 320 10.07 12.75 13.46
CA PHE A 320 10.28 11.32 13.22
C PHE A 320 9.68 10.52 14.38
N ALA A 321 8.97 9.44 14.05
CA ALA A 321 8.84 8.32 14.97
C ALA A 321 10.24 7.66 15.11
N SER A 322 10.98 7.98 16.17
CA SER A 322 12.34 7.46 16.40
C SER A 322 12.33 6.00 16.80
N LYS A 323 11.31 5.61 17.56
CA LYS A 323 11.10 4.27 18.09
C LYS A 323 9.61 4.01 18.23
N ILE A 324 9.19 2.81 17.87
CA ILE A 324 7.80 2.34 18.04
C ILE A 324 7.85 0.98 18.72
N THR A 325 7.13 0.88 19.84
CA THR A 325 7.04 -0.33 20.66
C THR A 325 5.61 -0.88 20.56
N PRO A 326 5.39 -2.14 20.12
CA PRO A 326 4.08 -2.76 20.05
C PRO A 326 3.33 -2.81 21.39
N ALA A 327 1.99 -2.88 21.31
CA ALA A 327 1.14 -3.01 22.48
C ALA A 327 1.41 -4.37 23.16
N LYS A 328 1.73 -4.34 24.45
CA LYS A 328 2.20 -5.51 25.18
C LYS A 328 1.88 -5.43 26.67
N ASP A 329 1.55 -6.56 27.28
CA ASP A 329 1.34 -6.71 28.72
C ASP A 329 0.34 -5.69 29.29
N GLY A 330 -0.69 -5.34 28.50
CA GLY A 330 -1.75 -4.38 28.83
C GLY A 330 -1.45 -2.91 28.47
N LYS A 331 -0.27 -2.61 27.91
CA LYS A 331 0.11 -1.26 27.46
C LYS A 331 -0.27 -1.03 25.98
N PRO A 332 -0.60 0.21 25.58
CA PRO A 332 -0.84 0.58 24.18
C PRO A 332 0.45 0.54 23.33
N VAL A 333 0.32 0.77 22.02
CA VAL A 333 1.48 1.03 21.15
C VAL A 333 2.06 2.39 21.54
N SER A 334 3.36 2.44 21.80
CA SER A 334 4.08 3.66 22.19
C SER A 334 5.01 4.13 21.07
N ILE A 335 4.89 5.41 20.71
CA ILE A 335 5.60 6.06 19.59
C ILE A 335 6.39 7.25 20.14
N GLU A 336 7.72 7.13 20.19
CA GLU A 336 8.60 8.25 20.53
C GLU A 336 8.68 9.23 19.34
N LEU A 337 8.29 10.49 19.56
CA LEU A 337 8.32 11.54 18.54
C LEU A 337 9.50 12.48 18.79
N ILE A 338 10.50 12.45 17.91
CA ILE A 338 11.63 13.40 17.93
C ILE A 338 11.45 14.50 16.89
N ASP A 339 11.93 15.71 17.19
CA ASP A 339 11.91 16.80 16.23
C ASP A 339 12.79 16.50 14.99
N ALA A 340 12.30 16.79 13.79
CA ALA A 340 13.01 16.47 12.56
C ALA A 340 14.32 17.25 12.37
N LYS A 341 14.46 18.41 13.01
CA LYS A 341 15.63 19.29 12.88
C LYS A 341 16.59 19.14 14.06
N THR A 342 16.11 19.18 15.31
CA THR A 342 17.00 19.07 16.49
C THR A 342 17.34 17.64 16.91
N LYS A 343 16.50 16.65 16.54
CA LYS A 343 16.55 15.25 16.98
C LYS A 343 16.27 15.02 18.47
N GLU A 344 15.83 16.05 19.20
CA GLU A 344 15.42 15.94 20.59
C GLU A 344 14.03 15.30 20.71
N LEU A 345 13.78 14.58 21.82
CA LEU A 345 12.45 14.05 22.12
C LEU A 345 11.48 15.20 22.36
N LYS A 346 10.40 15.21 21.59
CA LYS A 346 9.38 16.26 21.56
C LYS A 346 8.09 15.81 22.25
N ASP A 347 7.72 14.55 22.06
CA ASP A 347 6.52 13.95 22.65
C ASP A 347 6.60 12.41 22.66
N THR A 348 5.64 11.73 23.28
CA THR A 348 5.42 10.29 23.15
C THR A 348 3.93 10.00 23.00
N LEU A 349 3.56 9.51 21.82
CA LEU A 349 2.18 9.24 21.43
C LEU A 349 1.82 7.77 21.76
N GLU A 350 0.71 7.56 22.47
CA GLU A 350 0.17 6.23 22.80
C GLU A 350 -1.14 5.98 22.05
N VAL A 351 -1.26 4.85 21.35
CA VAL A 351 -2.38 4.51 20.44
C VAL A 351 -2.69 3.01 20.46
N ASP A 352 -3.86 2.59 19.95
CA ASP A 352 -4.20 1.15 19.84
C ASP A 352 -3.36 0.44 18.77
N ALA A 353 -3.03 1.16 17.69
CA ALA A 353 -2.28 0.63 16.56
C ALA A 353 -1.40 1.69 15.85
N ALA A 354 -0.37 1.23 15.16
CA ALA A 354 0.45 2.06 14.27
C ALA A 354 0.63 1.40 12.89
N LEU A 355 0.28 2.12 11.82
CA LEU A 355 0.55 1.73 10.44
C LEU A 355 1.82 2.40 9.92
N ILE A 356 2.81 1.59 9.55
CA ILE A 356 4.07 2.02 8.96
C ILE A 356 3.90 2.15 7.44
N ALA A 357 3.76 3.39 6.97
CA ALA A 357 3.52 3.77 5.57
C ALA A 357 4.68 4.59 4.95
N THR A 358 5.88 4.49 5.53
CA THR A 358 7.13 5.20 5.21
C THR A 358 7.79 4.84 3.86
N GLY A 359 6.99 4.47 2.86
CA GLY A 359 7.45 4.07 1.53
C GLY A 359 7.75 2.56 1.41
N ARG A 360 8.47 2.19 0.34
CA ARG A 360 8.82 0.80 0.01
C ARG A 360 10.30 0.67 -0.35
N ALA A 361 10.86 -0.52 -0.14
CA ALA A 361 12.24 -0.87 -0.43
C ALA A 361 12.31 -2.04 -1.44
N PRO A 362 13.30 -2.07 -2.34
CA PRO A 362 13.40 -3.06 -3.40
C PRO A 362 13.74 -4.45 -2.84
N PHE A 363 13.18 -5.50 -3.44
CA PHE A 363 13.42 -6.88 -3.04
C PHE A 363 14.56 -7.51 -3.85
N THR A 364 15.80 -7.17 -3.48
CA THR A 364 17.02 -7.46 -4.26
C THR A 364 18.06 -8.30 -3.52
N LYS A 365 17.88 -8.55 -2.22
CA LYS A 365 18.77 -9.41 -1.42
C LYS A 365 18.64 -10.87 -1.85
N GLY A 366 19.77 -11.57 -2.01
CA GLY A 366 19.81 -12.99 -2.37
C GLY A 366 19.60 -13.29 -3.87
N LEU A 367 19.59 -12.26 -4.73
CA LEU A 367 19.45 -12.43 -6.18
C LEU A 367 20.75 -12.81 -6.90
N GLY A 368 21.91 -12.85 -6.24
CA GLY A 368 23.17 -13.26 -6.86
C GLY A 368 23.80 -12.20 -7.76
N LEU A 369 23.55 -10.91 -7.47
CA LEU A 369 24.06 -9.76 -8.24
C LEU A 369 25.59 -9.67 -8.18
N GLU A 370 26.17 -10.14 -7.08
CA GLU A 370 27.60 -10.31 -6.88
C GLU A 370 28.25 -11.25 -7.91
N ASN A 371 27.52 -12.25 -8.42
CA ASN A 371 28.02 -13.21 -9.42
C ASN A 371 28.13 -12.62 -10.84
N ILE A 372 27.67 -11.38 -11.02
CA ILE A 372 27.62 -10.64 -12.30
C ILE A 372 28.12 -9.20 -12.16
N ASN A 373 28.92 -8.91 -11.13
CA ASN A 373 29.57 -7.61 -10.92
C ASN A 373 28.62 -6.42 -10.61
N VAL A 374 27.36 -6.68 -10.25
CA VAL A 374 26.33 -5.64 -10.04
C VAL A 374 26.24 -5.24 -8.56
N GLU A 375 26.45 -3.95 -8.27
CA GLU A 375 26.22 -3.36 -6.94
C GLU A 375 24.92 -2.54 -6.90
N THR A 376 24.16 -2.63 -5.81
CA THR A 376 22.87 -1.94 -5.68
C THR A 376 22.97 -0.55 -5.07
N GLN A 377 22.46 0.46 -5.76
CA GLN A 377 22.39 1.84 -5.23
C GLN A 377 21.19 1.98 -4.29
N ARG A 378 21.45 2.16 -2.98
CA ARG A 378 20.41 2.18 -1.92
C ARG A 378 19.53 0.91 -1.90
N GLY A 379 20.03 -0.20 -2.43
CA GLY A 379 19.30 -1.47 -2.61
C GLY A 379 18.64 -1.65 -3.97
N PHE A 380 18.51 -0.60 -4.79
CA PHE A 380 17.96 -0.69 -6.15
C PHE A 380 19.03 -1.15 -7.15
N ILE A 381 18.61 -1.90 -8.18
CA ILE A 381 19.51 -2.34 -9.26
C ILE A 381 19.68 -1.19 -10.27
N PRO A 382 20.92 -0.74 -10.57
CA PRO A 382 21.15 0.31 -11.56
C PRO A 382 20.77 -0.13 -12.98
N VAL A 383 20.03 0.73 -13.71
CA VAL A 383 19.61 0.46 -15.10
C VAL A 383 19.67 1.69 -15.99
N THR A 384 19.87 1.48 -17.29
CA THR A 384 19.75 2.53 -18.33
C THR A 384 18.28 2.90 -18.61
N GLU A 385 18.03 3.81 -19.56
CA GLU A 385 16.67 4.09 -20.04
C GLU A 385 16.03 2.94 -20.81
N ARG A 386 16.80 1.90 -21.18
CA ARG A 386 16.29 0.66 -21.81
C ARG A 386 16.21 -0.51 -20.83
N MET A 387 16.15 -0.21 -19.52
CA MET A 387 16.07 -1.18 -18.41
C MET A 387 17.23 -2.19 -18.34
N GLN A 388 18.27 -2.04 -19.15
CA GLN A 388 19.48 -2.88 -19.16
C GLN A 388 20.26 -2.63 -17.86
N VAL A 389 20.70 -3.69 -17.19
CA VAL A 389 21.43 -3.58 -15.93
C VAL A 389 22.85 -3.08 -16.16
N VAL A 390 23.29 -2.18 -15.27
CA VAL A 390 24.63 -1.62 -15.25
C VAL A 390 25.42 -2.22 -14.09
N ASP A 391 26.67 -2.62 -14.33
CA ASP A 391 27.57 -3.17 -13.32
C ASP A 391 28.26 -2.06 -12.50
N LYS A 392 29.04 -2.45 -11.46
CA LYS A 392 29.72 -1.49 -10.58
C LYS A 392 30.71 -0.58 -11.31
N ASP A 393 31.24 -1.03 -12.44
CA ASP A 393 32.27 -0.36 -13.24
C ASP A 393 31.67 0.50 -14.36
N GLY A 394 30.32 0.59 -14.43
CA GLY A 394 29.58 1.42 -15.38
C GLY A 394 29.22 0.73 -16.70
N ASN A 395 29.47 -0.57 -16.83
CA ASN A 395 29.27 -1.33 -18.06
C ASN A 395 27.90 -2.01 -18.12
N LEU A 396 27.40 -2.28 -19.33
CA LEU A 396 26.17 -3.06 -19.51
C LEU A 396 26.42 -4.54 -19.23
N VAL A 397 25.59 -5.14 -18.37
CA VAL A 397 25.58 -6.60 -18.18
C VAL A 397 24.85 -7.25 -19.37
N PRO A 398 25.51 -8.08 -20.20
CA PRO A 398 24.91 -8.57 -21.44
C PRO A 398 23.68 -9.44 -21.21
N ASN A 399 22.59 -9.12 -21.92
CA ASN A 399 21.29 -9.81 -21.88
C ASN A 399 20.57 -9.81 -20.51
N LEU A 400 20.93 -8.88 -19.61
CA LEU A 400 20.27 -8.71 -18.31
C LEU A 400 19.55 -7.37 -18.19
N TYR A 401 18.32 -7.43 -17.68
CA TYR A 401 17.41 -6.30 -17.53
C TYR A 401 16.78 -6.28 -16.13
N CYS A 402 16.36 -5.12 -15.63
CA CYS A 402 15.61 -5.01 -14.37
C CYS A 402 14.46 -4.00 -14.47
N ILE A 403 13.24 -4.42 -14.12
CA ILE A 403 11.99 -3.68 -14.33
C ILE A 403 11.20 -3.48 -13.03
N GLY A 404 10.39 -2.43 -13.01
CA GLY A 404 9.54 -2.06 -11.88
C GLY A 404 10.32 -1.67 -10.63
N ASP A 405 9.69 -1.81 -9.47
CA ASP A 405 10.20 -1.29 -8.20
C ASP A 405 11.63 -1.71 -7.82
N ALA A 406 12.15 -2.82 -8.36
CA ALA A 406 13.51 -3.30 -8.12
C ALA A 406 14.59 -2.38 -8.70
N ASN A 407 14.29 -1.60 -9.76
CA ASN A 407 15.18 -0.58 -10.32
C ASN A 407 14.96 0.83 -9.73
N GLY A 408 13.86 1.04 -9.01
CA GLY A 408 13.56 2.29 -8.30
C GLY A 408 13.17 3.49 -9.16
N LYS A 409 13.21 3.40 -10.49
CA LYS A 409 12.91 4.55 -11.39
C LYS A 409 11.49 5.05 -11.24
N MET A 410 10.51 4.13 -11.13
CA MET A 410 9.12 4.46 -10.89
C MET A 410 8.40 3.25 -10.27
N MET A 411 8.15 3.31 -8.96
CA MET A 411 7.53 2.23 -8.18
C MET A 411 6.00 2.20 -8.35
N LEU A 412 5.54 2.08 -9.61
CA LEU A 412 4.12 2.08 -9.99
C LEU A 412 3.79 0.87 -10.88
N ALA A 413 2.65 0.25 -10.60
CA ALA A 413 2.21 -0.98 -11.27
C ALA A 413 2.19 -0.89 -12.81
N HIS A 414 1.67 0.21 -13.37
CA HIS A 414 1.62 0.42 -14.81
C HIS A 414 3.01 0.72 -15.41
N ALA A 415 3.90 1.40 -14.66
CA ALA A 415 5.27 1.67 -15.10
C ALA A 415 6.10 0.38 -15.14
N ALA A 416 5.95 -0.49 -14.14
CA ALA A 416 6.55 -1.82 -14.12
C ALA A 416 6.08 -2.69 -15.31
N SER A 417 4.80 -2.62 -15.68
CA SER A 417 4.26 -3.30 -16.87
C SER A 417 4.79 -2.70 -18.17
N ALA A 418 4.83 -1.37 -18.29
CA ALA A 418 5.37 -0.69 -19.47
C ALA A 418 6.85 -1.02 -19.70
N GLN A 419 7.67 -0.98 -18.65
CA GLN A 419 9.08 -1.36 -18.66
C GLN A 419 9.33 -2.83 -19.02
N GLY A 420 8.33 -3.70 -18.87
CA GLY A 420 8.38 -5.10 -19.30
C GLY A 420 7.96 -5.35 -20.75
N ILE A 421 7.37 -4.34 -21.41
CA ILE A 421 6.86 -4.41 -22.79
C ILE A 421 7.77 -3.62 -23.76
N SER A 422 8.48 -2.60 -23.25
CA SER A 422 9.40 -1.71 -23.99
C SER A 422 10.80 -2.29 -24.21
#